data_AF-A0A4Y2IAQ9-F1
#
_entry.id   AF-A0A4Y2IAQ9-F1
#
_cell.length_a   1.000
_cell.length_b   1.000
_cell.length_c   1.000
_cell.angle_alpha   90.00
_cell.angle_beta   90.00
_cell.angle_gamma   90.00
#
_symmetry.space_group_name_H-M   'P 1'
#
loop_
_entity.id
_entity.type
_entity.pdbx_description
1 polymer ?
#
loop_
_entity_poly.entity_id
_entity_poly.type
_entity_poly.pdbx_seq_one_letter_code
_entity_poly.pdbx_strand_id
1 'polypeptide(L)'
;MACKKADEDADCLIVNSALALAPTPPSVVFIGEDIDLFVILIGIFTIVNVYFLKPGKEKIAQNIFSSHVALEKTTADNILFIHAMSGCGTTSALFNYGKMKCMEILKNNHNLLKVIEIFKNPDITLEAIVDAWSSFLVALYGYPISASDTPSLNNVRYKCYMKSSFNKSSNRASLPPTEAAAHQHSLRVYHQIQH
;
A
#
# COMPACT_ATOMS: atom_id res chain seq x y z
N MET A 1 -10.11 13.21 -30.68
CA MET A 1 -9.87 12.37 -29.49
C MET A 1 -8.38 12.48 -29.18
N ALA A 2 -7.99 12.96 -28.00
CA ALA A 2 -6.59 13.04 -27.60
C ALA A 2 -6.20 11.74 -26.89
N CYS A 3 -5.08 11.13 -27.29
CA CYS A 3 -4.54 9.94 -26.66
C CYS A 3 -3.27 10.32 -25.89
N LYS A 4 -3.14 9.82 -24.66
CA LYS A 4 -1.93 9.97 -23.84
C LYS A 4 -1.39 8.57 -23.52
N LYS A 5 -0.08 8.44 -23.43
CA LYS A 5 0.61 7.24 -22.99
C LYS A 5 1.31 7.56 -21.67
N ALA A 6 1.16 6.70 -20.67
CA ALA A 6 1.96 6.80 -19.45
C ALA A 6 3.39 6.30 -19.71
N ASP A 7 4.37 6.99 -19.13
CA ASP A 7 5.76 6.54 -19.17
C ASP A 7 6.00 5.34 -18.23
N GLU A 8 5.21 5.25 -17.17
CA GLU A 8 5.23 4.18 -16.17
C GLU A 8 3.83 3.56 -16.02
N ASP A 9 3.20 3.75 -14.86
CA ASP A 9 1.87 3.24 -14.54
C ASP A 9 0.76 4.15 -15.09
N ALA A 10 -0.25 3.52 -15.69
CA ALA A 10 -1.36 4.25 -16.30
C ALA A 10 -2.40 4.71 -15.27
N ASP A 11 -2.50 4.05 -14.11
CA ASP A 11 -3.58 4.30 -13.17
C ASP A 11 -3.43 5.68 -12.53
N CYS A 12 -2.21 6.03 -12.08
CA CYS A 12 -1.93 7.38 -11.58
C CYS A 12 -2.20 8.45 -12.65
N LEU A 13 -1.81 8.22 -13.92
CA LEU A 13 -2.04 9.19 -15.00
C LEU A 13 -3.54 9.39 -15.28
N ILE A 14 -4.34 8.33 -15.24
CA ILE A 14 -5.79 8.37 -15.43
C ILE A 14 -6.44 9.19 -14.31
N VAL A 15 -6.14 8.86 -13.06
CA VAL A 15 -6.73 9.55 -11.90
C VAL A 15 -6.29 11.02 -11.87
N ASN A 16 -4.99 11.32 -12.05
CA ASN A 16 -4.50 12.69 -12.09
C ASN A 16 -5.09 13.52 -13.25
N SER A 17 -5.31 12.89 -14.41
CA SER A 17 -5.99 13.56 -15.53
C SER A 17 -7.45 13.90 -15.19
N ALA A 18 -8.15 13.01 -14.49
CA ALA A 18 -9.51 13.27 -14.02
C ALA A 18 -9.56 14.40 -12.98
N LEU A 19 -8.61 14.41 -12.03
CA LEU A 19 -8.48 15.45 -11.02
C LEU A 19 -8.18 16.82 -11.65
N ALA A 20 -7.31 16.88 -12.66
CA ALA A 20 -7.00 18.12 -13.37
C ALA A 20 -8.21 18.70 -14.13
N LEU A 21 -9.15 17.85 -14.56
CA LEU A 21 -10.38 18.28 -15.22
C LEU A 21 -11.48 18.69 -14.23
N ALA A 22 -11.45 18.15 -13.01
CA ALA A 22 -12.52 18.29 -12.02
C ALA A 22 -12.98 19.72 -11.69
N PRO A 23 -12.12 20.77 -11.74
CA PRO A 23 -12.57 22.15 -11.52
C PRO A 23 -13.51 22.70 -12.59
N THR A 24 -13.65 22.04 -13.75
CA THR A 24 -14.39 22.57 -14.91
C THR A 24 -15.82 22.02 -15.06
N PRO A 25 -16.10 20.70 -15.01
CA PRO A 25 -17.45 20.19 -15.14
C PRO A 25 -18.13 19.97 -13.77
N PRO A 26 -19.47 19.80 -13.75
CA PRO A 26 -20.19 19.38 -12.55
C PRO A 26 -19.73 18.04 -11.99
N SER A 27 -19.29 17.12 -12.86
CA SER A 27 -18.73 15.82 -12.47
C SER A 27 -17.73 15.31 -13.50
N VAL A 28 -16.72 14.58 -13.02
CA VAL A 28 -15.77 13.83 -13.84
C VAL A 28 -15.90 12.35 -13.53
N VAL A 29 -15.99 11.53 -14.57
CA VAL A 29 -16.01 10.08 -14.44
C VAL A 29 -14.84 9.51 -15.23
N PHE A 30 -13.96 8.77 -14.56
CA PHE A 30 -12.98 7.92 -15.25
C PHE A 30 -13.45 6.48 -15.23
N ILE A 31 -13.17 5.76 -16.31
CA ILE A 31 -13.70 4.43 -16.59
C ILE A 31 -12.54 3.44 -16.63
N GLY A 32 -12.65 2.33 -15.89
CA GLY A 32 -11.62 1.30 -15.89
C GLY A 32 -12.06 -0.02 -15.26
N GLU A 33 -11.44 -1.11 -15.68
CA GLU A 33 -11.69 -2.42 -15.06
C GLU A 33 -10.88 -2.61 -13.78
N ASP A 34 -9.73 -1.97 -13.64
CA ASP A 34 -8.86 -2.14 -12.47
C ASP A 34 -9.46 -1.47 -11.23
N ILE A 35 -9.42 -2.16 -10.10
CA ILE A 35 -9.86 -1.61 -8.81
C ILE A 35 -8.78 -0.72 -8.19
N ASP A 36 -7.54 -0.82 -8.64
CA ASP A 36 -6.43 -0.01 -8.16
C ASP A 36 -6.69 1.48 -8.45
N LEU A 37 -7.34 1.80 -9.57
CA LEU A 37 -7.89 3.13 -9.86
C LEU A 37 -8.80 3.68 -8.75
N PHE A 38 -9.65 2.83 -8.18
CA PHE A 38 -10.56 3.23 -7.11
C PHE A 38 -9.81 3.44 -5.79
N VAL A 39 -8.83 2.58 -5.50
CA VAL A 39 -7.97 2.69 -4.34
C VAL A 39 -7.18 4.01 -4.37
N ILE A 40 -6.65 4.38 -5.54
CA ILE A 40 -5.94 5.65 -5.77
C ILE A 40 -6.90 6.83 -5.56
N LEU A 41 -8.13 6.77 -6.10
CA LEU A 41 -9.15 7.81 -5.89
C LEU A 41 -9.49 8.03 -4.40
N ILE A 42 -9.62 6.95 -3.61
CA ILE A 42 -9.82 7.06 -2.16
C ILE A 42 -8.57 7.67 -1.51
N GLY A 43 -7.37 7.27 -1.92
CA GLY A 43 -6.13 7.79 -1.35
C GLY A 43 -5.93 9.29 -1.55
N ILE A 44 -6.36 9.82 -2.70
CA ILE A 44 -6.13 11.22 -3.05
C ILE A 44 -7.22 12.15 -2.50
N PHE A 45 -8.36 11.62 -2.00
CA PHE A 45 -9.51 12.19 -1.23
C PHE A 45 -9.93 13.68 -1.40
N THR A 46 -9.35 14.42 -2.33
CA THR A 46 -9.37 15.90 -2.35
C THR A 46 -10.51 16.46 -3.17
N ILE A 47 -11.24 15.62 -3.92
CA ILE A 47 -12.22 16.09 -4.89
C ILE A 47 -13.52 15.28 -4.83
N VAL A 48 -14.63 15.99 -4.55
CA VAL A 48 -15.96 15.42 -4.29
C VAL A 48 -16.74 15.08 -5.57
N ASN A 49 -16.38 15.68 -6.72
CA ASN A 49 -17.08 15.52 -7.99
C ASN A 49 -16.38 14.55 -8.96
N VAL A 50 -15.47 13.70 -8.47
CA VAL A 50 -14.76 12.69 -9.25
C VAL A 50 -15.27 11.30 -8.89
N TYR A 51 -15.60 10.51 -9.90
CA TYR A 51 -16.18 9.18 -9.76
C TYR A 51 -15.42 8.15 -10.59
N PHE A 52 -15.35 6.93 -10.06
CA PHE A 52 -14.85 5.76 -10.77
C PHE A 52 -16.02 4.95 -11.31
N LEU A 53 -16.04 4.68 -12.62
CA LEU A 53 -16.97 3.73 -13.23
C LEU A 53 -16.22 2.45 -13.57
N LYS A 54 -16.64 1.34 -12.94
CA LYS A 54 -16.22 0.00 -13.32
C LYS A 54 -17.21 -0.55 -14.35
N PRO A 55 -16.79 -0.80 -15.61
CA PRO A 55 -17.67 -1.37 -16.62
C PRO A 55 -18.23 -2.72 -16.16
N GLY A 56 -19.45 -3.02 -16.59
CA GLY A 56 -20.03 -4.34 -16.43
C GLY A 56 -19.27 -5.37 -17.27
N LYS A 57 -19.20 -6.60 -16.78
CA LYS A 57 -18.60 -7.73 -17.51
C LYS A 57 -19.57 -8.89 -17.51
N GLU A 58 -19.94 -9.35 -18.70
CA GLU A 58 -20.92 -10.43 -18.90
C GLU A 58 -22.25 -10.15 -18.16
N LYS A 59 -22.56 -10.94 -17.13
CA LYS A 59 -23.78 -10.83 -16.31
C LYS A 59 -23.64 -9.84 -15.15
N ILE A 60 -22.45 -9.27 -14.94
CA ILE A 60 -22.18 -8.30 -13.87
C ILE A 60 -22.50 -6.90 -14.39
N ALA A 61 -23.41 -6.20 -13.72
CA ALA A 61 -23.75 -4.82 -14.04
C ALA A 61 -22.57 -3.87 -13.78
N GLN A 62 -22.54 -2.75 -14.50
CA GLN A 62 -21.60 -1.67 -14.21
C GLN A 62 -21.87 -1.07 -12.83
N ASN A 63 -20.82 -0.59 -12.18
CA ASN A 63 -20.90 0.09 -10.89
C ASN A 63 -20.19 1.44 -10.96
N ILE A 64 -20.74 2.43 -10.26
CA ILE A 64 -20.14 3.76 -10.11
C ILE A 64 -19.83 3.97 -8.63
N PHE A 65 -18.61 4.42 -8.35
CA PHE A 65 -18.11 4.63 -7.01
C PHE A 65 -17.63 6.08 -6.84
N SER A 66 -17.97 6.70 -5.71
CA SER A 66 -17.40 7.99 -5.30
C SER A 66 -16.20 7.79 -4.38
N SER A 67 -15.32 8.79 -4.31
CA SER A 67 -14.26 8.88 -3.29
C SER A 67 -14.81 8.83 -1.85
N HIS A 68 -16.04 9.32 -1.64
CA HIS A 68 -16.78 9.23 -0.38
C HIS A 68 -17.29 7.80 -0.10
N VAL A 69 -16.40 6.91 0.29
CA VAL A 69 -16.74 5.57 0.77
C VAL A 69 -16.93 5.61 2.28
N ALA A 70 -17.85 4.82 2.81
CA ALA A 70 -17.98 4.56 4.24
C ALA A 70 -16.82 3.66 4.74
N LEU A 71 -15.59 4.13 4.58
CA LEU A 71 -14.40 3.50 5.11
C LEU A 71 -14.01 4.15 6.43
N GLU A 72 -13.52 3.34 7.37
CA GLU A 72 -13.02 3.85 8.65
C GLU A 72 -11.82 4.77 8.40
N LYS A 73 -11.80 5.92 9.08
CA LYS A 73 -10.89 7.05 8.80
C LYS A 73 -9.42 6.64 8.72
N THR A 74 -8.94 5.84 9.68
CA THR A 74 -7.54 5.38 9.70
C THR A 74 -7.21 4.55 8.46
N THR A 75 -8.16 3.76 7.96
CA THR A 75 -7.94 3.00 6.74
C THR A 75 -7.91 3.92 5.53
N ALA A 76 -8.85 4.85 5.42
CA ALA A 76 -8.90 5.80 4.29
C ALA A 76 -7.60 6.62 4.21
N ASP A 77 -7.16 7.19 5.34
CA ASP A 77 -5.96 8.01 5.45
C ASP A 77 -4.67 7.25 5.13
N ASN A 78 -4.70 5.90 5.14
CA ASN A 78 -3.54 5.04 4.92
C ASN A 78 -3.72 4.05 3.77
N ILE A 79 -4.75 4.24 2.92
CA ILE A 79 -5.12 3.22 1.94
C ILE A 79 -4.05 3.01 0.87
N LEU A 80 -3.35 4.07 0.46
CA LEU A 80 -2.22 3.98 -0.49
C LEU A 80 -1.07 3.17 0.11
N PHE A 81 -0.72 3.41 1.37
CA PHE A 81 0.29 2.62 2.06
C PHE A 81 -0.11 1.15 2.15
N ILE A 82 -1.35 0.86 2.57
CA ILE A 82 -1.89 -0.51 2.64
C ILE A 82 -1.81 -1.20 1.28
N HIS A 83 -2.23 -0.49 0.23
CA HIS A 83 -2.24 -0.98 -1.14
C HIS A 83 -0.82 -1.33 -1.62
N ALA A 84 0.12 -0.38 -1.50
CA ALA A 84 1.49 -0.58 -1.91
C ALA A 84 2.22 -1.64 -1.07
N MET A 85 2.06 -1.66 0.26
CA MET A 85 2.77 -2.62 1.12
C MET A 85 2.31 -4.06 0.93
N SER A 86 1.02 -4.26 0.64
CA SER A 86 0.38 -5.57 0.55
C SER A 86 0.33 -6.10 -0.89
N GLY A 87 1.00 -5.41 -1.80
CA GLY A 87 1.12 -5.73 -3.21
C GLY A 87 0.09 -5.02 -4.08
N CYS A 88 0.59 -4.47 -5.18
CA CYS A 88 -0.15 -3.87 -6.30
C CYS A 88 0.51 -4.28 -7.63
N GLY A 89 0.14 -3.64 -8.75
CA GLY A 89 0.78 -3.89 -10.05
C GLY A 89 2.30 -3.76 -10.05
N THR A 90 2.87 -2.90 -9.18
CA THR A 90 4.31 -2.57 -9.16
C THR A 90 5.05 -3.03 -7.90
N THR A 91 4.33 -3.51 -6.87
CA THR A 91 4.92 -3.98 -5.61
C THR A 91 4.54 -5.42 -5.29
N SER A 92 5.46 -6.17 -4.69
CA SER A 92 5.17 -7.52 -4.19
C SER A 92 4.45 -7.47 -2.85
N ALA A 93 3.66 -8.51 -2.56
CA ALA A 93 3.07 -8.74 -1.24
C ALA A 93 3.98 -9.59 -0.34
N LEU A 94 3.92 -9.37 0.97
CA LEU A 94 4.44 -10.34 1.94
C LEU A 94 3.48 -11.53 2.02
N PHE A 95 4.04 -12.75 2.09
CA PHE A 95 3.23 -13.96 2.19
C PHE A 95 2.32 -13.92 3.42
N ASN A 96 1.04 -14.24 3.25
CA ASN A 96 -0.01 -14.14 4.27
C ASN A 96 -0.31 -12.72 4.80
N TYR A 97 0.10 -11.65 4.11
CA TYR A 97 -0.23 -10.26 4.46
C TYR A 97 -0.91 -9.55 3.29
N GLY A 98 -2.13 -9.99 2.96
CA GLY A 98 -2.99 -9.29 2.00
C GLY A 98 -3.63 -8.03 2.60
N LYS A 99 -4.22 -7.21 1.73
CA LYS A 99 -4.86 -5.91 2.05
C LYS A 99 -5.70 -5.94 3.33
N MET A 100 -6.64 -6.87 3.45
CA MET A 100 -7.54 -6.98 4.61
C MET A 100 -6.80 -7.22 5.93
N LYS A 101 -5.76 -8.08 5.92
CA LYS A 101 -4.98 -8.36 7.12
C LYS A 101 -4.11 -7.17 7.51
N CYS A 102 -3.51 -6.49 6.53
CA CYS A 102 -2.75 -5.26 6.79
C CYS A 102 -3.64 -4.17 7.39
N MET A 103 -4.87 -4.01 6.89
CA MET A 103 -5.85 -3.09 7.48
C MET A 103 -6.12 -3.42 8.96
N GLU A 104 -6.37 -4.68 9.29
CA GLU A 104 -6.62 -5.10 10.68
C GLU A 104 -5.41 -4.88 11.59
N ILE A 105 -4.20 -5.17 11.11
CA ILE A 105 -2.95 -4.96 11.85
C ILE A 105 -2.74 -3.48 12.17
N LEU A 106 -2.97 -2.59 11.19
CA LEU A 106 -2.77 -1.15 11.37
C LEU A 106 -3.80 -0.53 12.31
N LYS A 107 -5.06 -1.01 12.26
CA LYS A 107 -6.11 -0.60 13.21
C LYS A 107 -5.74 -0.91 14.66
N ASN A 108 -5.10 -2.05 14.88
CA ASN A 108 -4.79 -2.54 16.22
C ASN A 108 -3.41 -2.10 16.74
N ASN A 109 -2.57 -1.43 15.92
CA ASN A 109 -1.21 -1.09 16.29
C ASN A 109 -0.82 0.35 15.88
N HIS A 110 -1.15 1.31 16.74
CA HIS A 110 -0.86 2.74 16.52
C HIS A 110 0.63 3.07 16.37
N ASN A 111 1.54 2.22 16.86
CA ASN A 111 2.97 2.44 16.65
C ASN A 111 3.36 2.25 15.18
N LEU A 112 2.68 1.35 14.46
CA LEU A 112 2.91 1.17 13.02
C LEU A 112 2.42 2.38 12.22
N LEU A 113 1.38 3.08 12.67
CA LEU A 113 0.90 4.31 12.00
C LEU A 113 1.98 5.39 11.98
N LYS A 114 2.80 5.51 13.03
CA LYS A 114 3.93 6.47 13.06
C LYS A 114 4.96 6.20 11.97
N VAL A 115 5.18 4.93 11.63
CA VAL A 115 6.05 4.56 10.51
C VAL A 115 5.42 4.99 9.18
N ILE A 116 4.10 4.83 9.02
CA ILE A 116 3.41 5.25 7.79
C ILE A 116 3.56 6.76 7.54
N GLU A 117 3.52 7.58 8.59
CA GLU A 117 3.73 9.03 8.44
C GLU A 117 5.11 9.37 7.86
N ILE A 118 6.13 8.55 8.10
CA ILE A 118 7.46 8.69 7.46
C ILE A 118 7.34 8.48 5.96
N PHE A 119 6.57 7.47 5.53
CA PHE A 119 6.34 7.16 4.11
C PHE A 119 5.51 8.19 3.37
N LYS A 120 4.71 8.99 4.09
CA LYS A 120 3.90 10.07 3.50
C LYS A 120 4.70 11.36 3.31
N ASN A 121 5.85 11.52 3.96
CA ASN A 121 6.65 12.73 3.85
C ASN A 121 7.49 12.72 2.56
N PRO A 122 7.26 13.63 1.58
CA PRO A 122 8.03 13.67 0.33
C PRO A 122 9.50 14.09 0.52
N ASP A 123 9.81 14.80 1.61
CA ASP A 123 11.14 15.34 1.90
C ASP A 123 12.00 14.40 2.75
N ILE A 124 11.52 13.18 2.98
CA ILE A 124 12.21 12.19 3.80
C ILE A 124 13.39 11.57 3.06
N THR A 125 14.47 11.27 3.80
CA THR A 125 15.62 10.54 3.27
C THR A 125 15.28 9.07 3.00
N LEU A 126 15.85 8.48 1.96
CA LEU A 126 15.63 7.06 1.63
C LEU A 126 16.15 6.13 2.74
N GLU A 127 17.21 6.53 3.44
CA GLU A 127 17.76 5.80 4.60
C GLU A 127 16.72 5.70 5.72
N ALA A 128 16.07 6.81 6.07
CA ALA A 128 15.00 6.81 7.06
C ALA A 128 13.80 5.94 6.65
N ILE A 129 13.48 5.86 5.35
CA ILE A 129 12.44 4.96 4.83
C ILE A 129 12.83 3.49 5.06
N VAL A 130 14.07 3.14 4.72
CA VAL A 130 14.59 1.77 4.90
C VAL A 130 14.61 1.38 6.38
N ASP A 131 15.09 2.27 7.26
CA ASP A 131 15.16 2.02 8.69
C ASP A 131 13.77 1.89 9.33
N ALA A 132 12.85 2.78 8.94
CA ALA A 132 11.46 2.72 9.36
C ALA A 132 10.80 1.41 8.90
N TRP A 133 11.02 1.01 7.64
CA TRP A 133 10.48 -0.24 7.09
C TRP A 133 11.03 -1.48 7.79
N SER A 134 12.33 -1.50 8.07
CA SER A 134 12.96 -2.59 8.82
C SER A 134 12.30 -2.74 10.19
N SER A 135 12.14 -1.63 10.91
CA SER A 135 11.45 -1.60 12.21
C SER A 135 10.00 -2.05 12.10
N PHE A 136 9.29 -1.58 11.07
CA PHE A 136 7.92 -1.99 10.77
C PHE A 136 7.81 -3.50 10.59
N LEU A 137 8.71 -4.12 9.82
CA LEU A 137 8.71 -5.56 9.61
C LEU A 137 9.07 -6.33 10.88
N VAL A 138 10.02 -5.85 11.68
CA VAL A 138 10.35 -6.45 12.98
C VAL A 138 9.10 -6.53 13.87
N ALA A 139 8.35 -5.42 13.99
CA ALA A 139 7.09 -5.40 14.71
C ALA A 139 6.00 -6.26 14.07
N LEU A 140 5.89 -6.25 12.74
CA LEU A 140 4.91 -7.04 11.99
C LEU A 140 5.04 -8.55 12.27
N TYR A 141 6.28 -9.03 12.45
CA TYR A 141 6.60 -10.41 12.80
C TYR A 141 6.61 -10.68 14.32
N GLY A 142 6.12 -9.73 15.12
CA GLY A 142 5.88 -9.91 16.56
C GLY A 142 7.11 -9.71 17.46
N TYR A 143 8.14 -9.03 16.96
CA TYR A 143 9.32 -8.70 17.76
C TYR A 143 9.25 -7.25 18.25
N PRO A 144 9.69 -6.96 19.49
CA PRO A 144 9.64 -5.61 20.02
C PRO A 144 10.62 -4.68 19.28
N ILE A 145 10.16 -3.45 19.02
CA ILE A 145 11.03 -2.33 18.61
C ILE A 145 11.46 -1.63 19.91
N SER A 146 12.76 -1.65 20.21
CA SER A 146 13.35 -0.95 21.36
C SER A 146 14.49 -0.05 20.91
N ALA A 147 14.59 1.14 21.48
CA ALA A 147 15.62 2.13 21.13
C ALA A 147 17.05 1.62 21.37
N SER A 148 17.25 0.62 22.23
CA SER A 148 18.57 0.12 22.61
C SER A 148 18.90 -1.27 22.09
N ASP A 149 17.94 -2.04 21.57
CA ASP A 149 18.15 -3.45 21.19
C ASP A 149 17.10 -3.96 20.18
N THR A 150 16.79 -3.17 19.14
CA THR A 150 15.93 -3.67 18.06
C THR A 150 16.72 -4.72 17.26
N PRO A 151 16.25 -5.97 17.16
CA PRO A 151 16.95 -6.98 16.38
C PRO A 151 16.91 -6.61 14.90
N SER A 152 18.02 -6.84 14.19
CA SER A 152 18.03 -6.69 12.74
C SER A 152 17.00 -7.63 12.09
N LEU A 153 16.50 -7.27 10.91
CA LEU A 153 15.53 -8.09 10.20
C LEU A 153 16.10 -9.47 9.84
N ASN A 154 17.40 -9.56 9.55
CA ASN A 154 18.09 -10.85 9.37
C ASN A 154 18.13 -11.68 10.67
N ASN A 155 18.33 -11.05 11.83
CA ASN A 155 18.24 -11.74 13.12
C ASN A 155 16.82 -12.29 13.37
N VAL A 156 15.80 -11.48 13.09
CA VAL A 156 14.38 -11.89 13.16
C VAL A 156 14.08 -13.04 12.20
N ARG A 157 14.54 -12.95 10.95
CA ARG A 157 14.41 -14.01 9.95
C ARG A 157 15.06 -15.31 10.41
N TYR A 158 16.25 -15.25 10.99
CA TYR A 158 16.93 -16.42 11.55
C TYR A 158 16.17 -17.03 12.73
N LYS A 159 15.68 -16.22 13.68
CA LYS A 159 14.84 -16.71 14.80
C LYS A 159 13.56 -17.38 14.30
N CYS A 160 12.88 -16.78 13.32
CA CYS A 160 11.70 -17.37 12.67
C CYS A 160 12.04 -18.70 11.98
N TYR A 161 13.18 -18.77 11.28
CA TYR A 161 13.66 -20.00 10.65
C TYR A 161 13.88 -21.10 11.69
N MET A 162 14.64 -20.83 12.74
CA MET A 162 14.92 -21.79 13.82
C MET A 162 13.64 -22.27 14.50
N LYS A 163 12.66 -21.38 14.73
CA LYS A 163 11.36 -21.78 15.30
C LYS A 163 10.59 -22.68 14.34
N SER A 164 10.66 -22.40 13.04
CA SER A 164 9.93 -23.15 12.01
C SER A 164 10.56 -24.49 11.65
N SER A 165 11.88 -24.65 11.78
CA SER A 165 12.60 -25.86 11.36
C SER A 165 12.22 -27.11 12.16
N PHE A 166 11.65 -26.94 13.35
CA PHE A 166 11.12 -28.04 14.16
C PHE A 166 9.70 -28.48 13.73
N ASN A 167 9.05 -27.73 12.84
CA ASN A 167 7.71 -28.04 12.33
C ASN A 167 7.78 -28.72 10.96
N LYS A 168 7.24 -29.93 10.86
CA LYS A 168 7.22 -30.74 9.62
C LYS A 168 6.44 -30.10 8.46
N SER A 169 5.56 -29.15 8.75
CA SER A 169 4.73 -28.43 7.76
C SER A 169 5.12 -26.95 7.59
N SER A 170 6.33 -26.56 7.99
CA SER A 170 6.76 -25.17 7.88
C SER A 170 6.89 -24.70 6.42
N ASN A 171 6.23 -23.58 6.10
CA ASN A 171 6.38 -22.92 4.81
C ASN A 171 7.46 -21.85 4.88
N ARG A 172 8.50 -21.96 4.04
CA ARG A 172 9.60 -20.98 3.96
C ARG A 172 9.14 -19.58 3.54
N ALA A 173 8.01 -19.47 2.84
CA ALA A 173 7.43 -18.18 2.46
C ALA A 173 6.95 -17.38 3.69
N SER A 174 6.66 -18.05 4.82
CA SER A 174 6.26 -17.39 6.07
C SER A 174 7.40 -16.69 6.80
N LEU A 175 8.64 -16.82 6.34
CA LEU A 175 9.77 -16.13 6.94
C LEU A 175 9.75 -14.63 6.59
N PRO A 176 10.18 -13.74 7.51
CA PRO A 176 10.43 -12.34 7.20
C PRO A 176 11.35 -12.19 6.00
N PRO A 177 11.17 -11.19 5.11
CA PRO A 177 12.06 -11.00 3.97
C PRO A 177 13.52 -10.79 4.42
N THR A 178 14.47 -10.96 3.50
CA THR A 178 15.86 -10.57 3.76
C THR A 178 15.95 -9.03 3.82
N GLU A 179 16.96 -8.50 4.50
CA GLU A 179 17.19 -7.04 4.55
C GLU A 179 17.29 -6.42 3.16
N ALA A 180 18.00 -7.05 2.22
CA ALA A 180 18.10 -6.56 0.84
C ALA A 180 16.74 -6.52 0.11
N ALA A 181 15.90 -7.54 0.31
CA ALA A 181 14.57 -7.56 -0.28
C ALA A 181 13.64 -6.52 0.37
N ALA A 182 13.73 -6.38 1.69
CA ALA A 182 12.99 -5.37 2.45
C ALA A 182 13.38 -3.95 2.03
N HIS A 183 14.68 -3.68 1.85
CA HIS A 183 15.19 -2.41 1.34
C HIS A 183 14.55 -2.05 0.00
N GLN A 184 14.66 -2.93 -1.00
CA GLN A 184 14.09 -2.68 -2.34
C GLN A 184 12.56 -2.56 -2.31
N HIS A 185 11.89 -3.33 -1.45
CA HIS A 185 10.44 -3.23 -1.27
C HIS A 185 10.03 -1.89 -0.67
N SER A 186 10.75 -1.41 0.36
CA SER A 186 10.46 -0.12 1.01
C SER A 186 10.51 1.05 0.04
N LEU A 187 11.52 1.08 -0.85
CA LEU A 187 11.68 2.15 -1.83
C LEU A 187 10.56 2.14 -2.86
N ARG A 188 10.12 0.95 -3.30
CA ARG A 188 8.97 0.84 -4.21
C ARG A 188 7.67 1.25 -3.54
N VAL A 189 7.46 0.85 -2.29
CA VAL A 189 6.29 1.28 -1.50
C VAL A 189 6.27 2.80 -1.35
N TYR A 190 7.41 3.40 -1.01
CA TYR A 190 7.54 4.85 -0.90
C TYR A 190 7.23 5.55 -2.22
N HIS A 191 7.83 5.10 -3.33
CA HIS A 191 7.54 5.65 -4.66
C HIS A 191 6.04 5.59 -5.00
N GLN A 192 5.36 4.47 -4.72
CA GLN A 192 3.94 4.32 -5.00
C GLN A 192 3.03 5.20 -4.13
N ILE A 193 3.51 5.68 -2.98
CA ILE A 193 2.74 6.57 -2.11
C ILE A 193 2.90 8.03 -2.54
N GLN A 194 4.05 8.37 -3.13
CA GLN A 194 4.40 9.74 -3.51
C GLN A 194 3.94 10.14 -4.92
N HIS A 195 3.63 9.16 -5.78
CA HIS A 195 3.23 9.33 -7.18
C HIS A 195 1.73 9.11 -7.40
#